data_AF-A0A949TRJ6-F1
#
_entry.id   AF-A0A949TRJ6-F1
#
_cell.length_a   1.000
_cell.length_b   1.000
_cell.length_c   1.000
_cell.angle_alpha   90.00
_cell.angle_beta   90.00
_cell.angle_gamma   90.00
#
_symmetry.space_group_name_H-M   'P 1'
#
loop_
_entity.id
_entity.type
_entity.pdbx_description
1 polymer ?
#
loop_
_entity_poly.entity_id
_entity_poly.type
_entity_poly.pdbx_seq_one_letter_code
_entity_poly.pdbx_strand_id
1 'polypeptide(L)'
;MSELSHHRDDDPTIPQLLERIAQFAVVQPPAADDEVAAANQALDGIGKFALPEDFAMFLGLANGLNWNGIQLFGTEDVPRPHRNYTVPSLVTANQTPGRGVDGPNQLVIGTTGEETLVIERQPDGSFVYQECERLDGELYRSAATLRRMLTRMIKERMG
;
A
#
# COMPACT_ATOMS: atom_id res chain seq x y z
N MET A 1 8.41 -3.15 -16.42
CA MET A 1 9.81 -2.71 -16.13
C MET A 1 10.02 -2.81 -14.63
N SER A 2 11.11 -3.42 -14.18
CA SER A 2 11.38 -3.69 -12.77
C SER A 2 12.34 -2.63 -12.20
N GLU A 3 12.00 -2.05 -11.05
CA GLU A 3 12.75 -0.98 -10.38
C GLU A 3 13.37 -1.46 -9.05
N LEU A 4 14.17 -2.52 -9.09
CA LEU A 4 14.70 -3.20 -7.90
C LEU A 4 15.89 -2.50 -7.20
N SER A 5 16.36 -1.33 -7.66
CA SER A 5 17.35 -0.56 -6.91
C SER A 5 16.72 0.06 -5.65
N HIS A 6 17.34 -0.11 -4.48
CA HIS A 6 16.79 0.39 -3.22
C HIS A 6 16.86 1.93 -3.08
N HIS A 7 17.76 2.60 -3.78
CA HIS A 7 17.93 4.06 -3.67
C HIS A 7 18.28 4.73 -5.00
N ARG A 8 17.54 5.78 -5.34
CA ARG A 8 18.01 6.89 -6.17
C ARG A 8 17.96 8.13 -5.29
N ASP A 9 19.10 8.79 -5.09
CA ASP A 9 19.22 9.91 -4.13
C ASP A 9 18.30 11.09 -4.47
N ASP A 10 17.80 11.17 -5.71
CA ASP A 10 16.93 12.20 -6.23
C ASP A 10 15.42 11.93 -6.07
N ASP A 11 15.02 10.74 -5.60
CA ASP A 11 13.60 10.47 -5.34
C ASP A 11 13.08 11.42 -4.23
N PRO A 12 11.84 11.89 -4.26
CA PRO A 12 11.24 12.59 -3.12
C PRO A 12 11.02 11.61 -1.95
N THR A 13 11.16 12.07 -0.72
CA THR A 13 10.77 11.31 0.48
C THR A 13 9.25 11.10 0.55
N ILE A 14 8.77 10.15 1.36
CA ILE A 14 7.32 9.93 1.55
C ILE A 14 6.60 11.21 2.03
N PRO A 15 7.10 11.96 3.04
CA PRO A 15 6.51 13.24 3.41
C PRO A 15 6.41 14.24 2.25
N GLN A 16 7.49 14.38 1.46
CA GLN A 16 7.49 15.28 0.29
C GLN A 16 6.50 14.83 -0.79
N LEU A 17 6.30 13.52 -0.97
CA LEU A 17 5.28 13.00 -1.87
C LEU A 17 3.87 13.34 -1.38
N LEU A 18 3.60 13.17 -0.08
CA LEU A 18 2.32 13.51 0.53
C LEU A 18 2.03 15.02 0.41
N GLU A 19 3.01 15.88 0.67
CA GLU A 19 2.89 17.33 0.49
C GLU A 19 2.52 17.72 -0.94
N ARG A 20 3.14 17.06 -1.94
CA ARG A 20 2.86 17.33 -3.37
C ARG A 20 1.41 17.04 -3.76
N ILE A 21 0.81 16.01 -3.16
CA ILE A 21 -0.56 15.59 -3.50
C ILE A 21 -1.63 16.11 -2.53
N ALA A 22 -1.24 16.72 -1.41
CA ALA A 22 -2.10 17.05 -0.28
C ALA A 22 -3.36 17.84 -0.67
N GLN A 23 -3.25 18.77 -1.62
CA GLN A 23 -4.39 19.60 -2.05
C GLN A 23 -5.55 18.82 -2.69
N PHE A 24 -5.28 17.62 -3.21
CA PHE A 24 -6.25 16.80 -3.94
C PHE A 24 -6.40 15.40 -3.35
N ALA A 25 -5.67 15.11 -2.26
CA ALA A 25 -5.66 13.81 -1.61
C ALA A 25 -6.62 13.80 -0.42
N VAL A 26 -7.32 12.69 -0.23
CA VAL A 26 -7.98 12.36 1.03
C VAL A 26 -7.01 11.52 1.84
N VAL A 27 -6.37 12.14 2.81
CA VAL A 27 -5.43 11.52 3.74
C VAL A 27 -6.16 11.26 5.05
N GLN A 28 -6.11 10.03 5.57
CA GLN A 28 -6.61 9.75 6.92
C GLN A 28 -5.61 10.24 7.97
N PRO A 29 -6.05 10.55 9.21
CA PRO A 29 -5.14 10.90 10.29
C PRO A 29 -4.01 9.87 10.47
N PRO A 30 -2.82 10.28 10.92
CA PRO A 30 -1.74 9.34 11.25
C PRO A 30 -2.19 8.22 12.18
N ALA A 31 -1.69 7.00 11.96
CA ALA A 31 -1.86 5.89 12.88
C ALA A 31 -0.89 6.05 14.05
N ALA A 32 -1.34 5.77 15.26
CA ALA A 32 -0.48 5.61 16.43
C ALA A 32 0.27 4.26 16.38
N ASP A 33 1.38 4.17 17.11
CA ASP A 33 2.22 2.97 17.11
C ASP A 33 1.46 1.71 17.58
N ASP A 34 0.53 1.87 18.53
CA ASP A 34 -0.31 0.78 19.04
C ASP A 34 -1.36 0.32 18.03
N GLU A 35 -1.90 1.22 17.20
CA GLU A 35 -2.78 0.87 16.09
C GLU A 35 -2.05 0.07 15.01
N VAL A 36 -0.80 0.46 14.68
CA VAL A 36 0.05 -0.31 13.76
C VAL A 36 0.41 -1.68 14.34
N ALA A 37 0.73 -1.73 15.64
CA ALA A 37 1.00 -3.00 16.32
C ALA A 37 -0.23 -3.93 16.33
N ALA A 38 -1.42 -3.39 16.59
CA ALA A 38 -2.67 -4.15 16.55
C ALA A 38 -2.98 -4.67 15.14
N ALA A 39 -2.76 -3.86 14.10
CA ALA A 39 -2.91 -4.29 12.71
C ALA A 39 -1.95 -5.44 12.37
N ASN A 40 -0.68 -5.35 12.78
CA ASN A 40 0.29 -6.43 12.59
C ASN A 40 -0.11 -7.72 13.32
N GLN A 41 -0.62 -7.63 14.54
CA GLN A 41 -1.12 -8.79 15.28
C GLN A 41 -2.33 -9.43 14.58
N ALA A 42 -3.24 -8.62 14.06
CA ALA A 42 -4.41 -9.10 13.33
C ALA A 42 -4.04 -9.75 11.98
N LEU A 43 -3.04 -9.19 11.27
CA LEU A 43 -2.46 -9.78 10.06
C LEU A 43 -1.83 -11.15 10.36
N ASP A 44 -1.05 -11.26 11.44
CA ASP A 44 -0.49 -12.54 11.91
C ASP A 44 -1.59 -13.57 12.22
N GLY A 45 -2.69 -13.12 12.84
CA GLY A 45 -3.87 -13.94 13.10
C GLY A 45 -4.54 -14.53 11.86
N ILE A 46 -4.32 -13.95 10.67
CA ILE A 46 -4.79 -14.47 9.38
C ILE A 46 -3.65 -15.07 8.52
N GLY A 47 -2.49 -15.35 9.14
CA GLY A 47 -1.34 -16.00 8.49
C GLY A 47 -0.55 -15.08 7.55
N LYS A 48 -0.65 -13.76 7.72
CA LYS A 48 0.11 -12.76 6.96
C LYS A 48 1.28 -12.22 7.78
N PHE A 49 2.30 -11.74 7.07
CA PHE A 49 3.48 -11.17 7.71
C PHE A 49 3.23 -9.72 8.19
N ALA A 50 4.02 -9.28 9.17
CA ALA A 50 3.98 -7.90 9.66
C ALA A 50 4.48 -6.90 8.61
N LEU A 51 3.90 -5.71 8.59
CA LEU A 51 4.22 -4.66 7.63
C LEU A 51 5.72 -4.32 7.61
N PRO A 52 6.30 -4.06 6.43
CA PRO A 52 7.65 -3.50 6.32
C PRO A 52 7.75 -2.11 6.97
N GLU A 53 8.95 -1.75 7.40
CA GLU A 53 9.23 -0.49 8.11
C GLU A 53 8.78 0.75 7.31
N ASP A 54 8.98 0.77 5.99
CA ASP A 54 8.62 1.92 5.16
C ASP A 54 7.10 2.08 5.00
N PHE A 55 6.34 0.98 5.01
CA PHE A 55 4.87 1.04 5.04
C PHE A 55 4.35 1.44 6.42
N ALA A 56 4.93 0.91 7.50
CA ALA A 56 4.58 1.31 8.86
C ALA A 56 4.83 2.82 9.10
N MET A 57 5.97 3.33 8.63
CA MET A 57 6.27 4.76 8.63
C MET A 57 5.25 5.56 7.82
N PHE A 58 4.82 5.06 6.66
CA PHE A 58 3.74 5.70 5.90
C PHE A 58 2.44 5.79 6.70
N LEU A 59 2.04 4.74 7.43
CA LEU A 59 0.83 4.77 8.27
C LEU A 59 0.93 5.82 9.39
N GLY A 60 2.12 6.00 9.97
CA GLY A 60 2.41 7.07 10.94
C GLY A 60 2.41 8.49 10.34
N LEU A 61 2.26 8.63 9.02
CA LEU A 61 2.07 9.90 8.32
C LEU A 61 0.64 10.04 7.75
N ALA A 62 0.07 8.92 7.32
CA ALA A 62 -1.21 8.81 6.64
C ALA A 62 -1.78 7.39 6.83
N ASN A 63 -2.78 7.23 7.70
CA ASN A 63 -3.41 5.93 7.96
C ASN A 63 -4.40 5.52 6.83
N GLY A 64 -3.90 5.52 5.60
CA GLY A 64 -4.69 5.38 4.39
C GLY A 64 -4.74 6.67 3.58
N LEU A 65 -4.74 6.49 2.26
CA LEU A 65 -4.64 7.55 1.27
C LEU A 65 -5.62 7.25 0.13
N ASN A 66 -6.32 8.28 -0.35
CA ASN A 66 -7.00 8.23 -1.64
C ASN A 66 -6.63 9.47 -2.47
N TRP A 67 -5.98 9.26 -3.60
CA TRP A 67 -5.58 10.33 -4.50
C TRP A 67 -5.54 9.84 -5.94
N ASN A 68 -6.30 10.50 -6.83
CA ASN A 68 -6.29 10.28 -8.27
C ASN A 68 -6.32 8.79 -8.70
N GLY A 69 -7.26 8.04 -8.10
CA GLY A 69 -7.44 6.60 -8.34
C GLY A 69 -6.56 5.70 -7.47
N ILE A 70 -5.44 6.19 -6.93
CA ILE A 70 -4.61 5.45 -5.96
C ILE A 70 -5.31 5.42 -4.61
N GLN A 71 -5.53 4.23 -4.07
CA GLN A 71 -6.06 3.99 -2.74
C GLN A 71 -5.12 3.07 -1.97
N LEU A 72 -4.48 3.58 -0.92
CA LEU A 72 -3.74 2.78 0.06
C LEU A 72 -4.59 2.56 1.30
N PHE A 73 -4.56 1.34 1.82
CA PHE A 73 -5.33 0.91 2.99
C PHE A 73 -4.63 1.29 4.30
N GLY A 74 -5.44 1.55 5.32
CA GLY A 74 -5.00 1.87 6.68
C GLY A 74 -5.20 0.70 7.65
N THR A 75 -5.03 0.97 8.94
CA THR A 75 -5.23 0.01 10.03
C THR A 75 -6.71 -0.30 10.28
N GLU A 76 -7.62 0.56 9.84
CA GLU A 76 -9.06 0.43 10.07
C GLU A 76 -9.90 0.57 8.78
N ASP A 77 -11.10 0.00 8.84
CA ASP A 77 -12.11 0.12 7.79
C ASP A 77 -12.68 1.55 7.81
N VAL A 78 -12.66 2.23 6.68
CA VAL A 78 -13.10 3.64 6.59
C VAL A 78 -14.37 3.76 5.76
N PRO A 79 -15.54 4.03 6.39
CA PRO A 79 -16.79 4.23 5.67
C PRO A 79 -16.74 5.43 4.72
N ARG A 80 -17.31 5.29 3.52
CA ARG A 80 -17.54 6.38 2.56
C ARG A 80 -19.04 6.51 2.30
N PRO A 81 -19.81 7.11 3.23
CA PRO A 81 -21.28 7.10 3.17
C PRO A 81 -21.82 7.73 1.88
N HIS A 82 -21.18 8.79 1.37
CA HIS A 82 -21.58 9.43 0.11
C HIS A 82 -21.29 8.62 -1.16
N ARG A 83 -20.54 7.51 -1.04
CA ARG A 83 -20.24 6.60 -2.16
C ARG A 83 -20.74 5.17 -1.92
N ASN A 84 -21.47 4.94 -0.82
CA ASN A 84 -22.05 3.66 -0.44
C ASN A 84 -21.06 2.48 -0.46
N TYR A 85 -19.81 2.72 -0.04
CA TYR A 85 -18.81 1.66 0.13
C TYR A 85 -17.91 1.96 1.33
N THR A 86 -17.17 0.96 1.80
CA THR A 86 -16.16 1.07 2.84
C THR A 86 -14.80 0.81 2.23
N VAL A 87 -13.83 1.69 2.48
CA VAL A 87 -12.42 1.40 2.19
C VAL A 87 -11.97 0.36 3.20
N PRO A 88 -11.50 -0.83 2.78
CA PRO A 88 -11.09 -1.86 3.72
C PRO A 88 -9.80 -1.44 4.43
N SER A 89 -9.65 -1.90 5.67
CA SER A 89 -8.37 -1.99 6.36
C SER A 89 -7.45 -2.99 5.68
N LEU A 90 -6.17 -2.95 6.04
CA LEU A 90 -5.20 -3.96 5.65
C LEU A 90 -5.66 -5.37 6.02
N VAL A 91 -6.25 -5.55 7.21
CA VAL A 91 -6.71 -6.87 7.66
C VAL A 91 -7.89 -7.33 6.82
N THR A 92 -8.92 -6.50 6.66
CA THR A 92 -10.11 -6.81 5.87
C THR A 92 -9.76 -7.14 4.43
N ALA A 93 -8.85 -6.36 3.81
CA ALA A 93 -8.40 -6.59 2.44
C ALA A 93 -7.67 -7.93 2.25
N ASN A 94 -7.07 -8.48 3.31
CA ASN A 94 -6.26 -9.69 3.26
C ASN A 94 -6.97 -10.95 3.79
N GLN A 95 -8.19 -10.85 4.32
CA GLN A 95 -8.99 -12.01 4.74
C GLN A 95 -9.44 -12.87 3.56
N THR A 96 -9.88 -12.22 2.48
CA THR A 96 -10.24 -12.87 1.20
C THR A 96 -9.66 -12.04 0.05
N PRO A 97 -8.34 -12.16 -0.20
CA PRO A 97 -7.67 -11.41 -1.26
C PRO A 97 -8.19 -11.82 -2.64
N GLY A 98 -7.93 -10.97 -3.64
CA GLY A 98 -8.19 -11.33 -5.02
C GLY A 98 -7.36 -12.53 -5.50
N ARG A 99 -7.77 -13.13 -6.61
CA ARG A 99 -7.04 -14.24 -7.23
C ARG A 99 -5.61 -13.81 -7.58
N GLY A 100 -4.62 -14.66 -7.29
CA GLY A 100 -3.21 -14.45 -7.65
C GLY A 100 -2.45 -13.52 -6.71
N VAL A 101 -3.11 -12.96 -5.70
CA VAL A 101 -2.52 -12.11 -4.65
C VAL A 101 -2.86 -12.61 -3.24
N ASP A 102 -3.24 -13.89 -3.14
CA ASP A 102 -3.73 -14.54 -1.92
C ASP A 102 -2.66 -15.36 -1.17
N GLY A 103 -1.44 -15.43 -1.69
CA GLY A 103 -0.35 -16.22 -1.09
C GLY A 103 0.06 -15.75 0.31
N PRO A 104 0.66 -16.63 1.14
CA PRO A 104 1.09 -16.27 2.49
C PRO A 104 2.25 -15.24 2.51
N ASN A 105 2.99 -15.15 1.40
CA ASN A 105 4.07 -14.16 1.21
C ASN A 105 3.58 -12.87 0.55
N GLN A 106 2.28 -12.71 0.31
CA GLN A 106 1.70 -11.54 -0.32
C GLN A 106 0.76 -10.81 0.64
N LEU A 107 0.84 -9.49 0.65
CA LEU A 107 -0.01 -8.62 1.45
C LEU A 107 -0.56 -7.50 0.58
N VAL A 108 -1.88 -7.48 0.40
CA VAL A 108 -2.58 -6.43 -0.36
C VAL A 108 -2.60 -5.15 0.47
N ILE A 109 -2.07 -4.06 -0.09
CA ILE A 109 -1.96 -2.75 0.58
C ILE A 109 -2.80 -1.66 -0.07
N GLY A 110 -3.42 -1.92 -1.22
CA GLY A 110 -4.19 -0.91 -1.92
C GLY A 110 -4.61 -1.30 -3.34
N THR A 111 -5.09 -0.32 -4.08
CA THR A 111 -5.52 -0.45 -5.48
C THR A 111 -5.42 0.88 -6.22
N THR A 112 -5.40 0.85 -7.55
CA THR A 112 -5.48 2.04 -8.43
C THR A 112 -6.78 2.12 -9.23
N GLY A 113 -7.72 1.21 -8.97
CA GLY A 113 -8.90 0.95 -9.81
C GLY A 113 -8.69 -0.23 -10.76
N GLU A 114 -7.54 -0.25 -11.45
CA GLU A 114 -7.17 -1.29 -12.44
C GLU A 114 -6.22 -2.33 -11.85
N GLU A 115 -5.35 -1.91 -10.93
CA GLU A 115 -4.34 -2.78 -10.32
C GLU A 115 -4.62 -3.02 -8.83
N THR A 116 -4.14 -4.16 -8.35
CA THR A 116 -3.97 -4.46 -6.92
C THR A 116 -2.54 -4.13 -6.52
N LEU A 117 -2.37 -3.38 -5.45
CA LEU A 117 -1.06 -3.04 -4.89
C LEU A 117 -0.71 -4.05 -3.81
N VAL A 118 0.45 -4.70 -3.94
CA VAL A 118 0.85 -5.84 -3.11
C VAL A 118 2.27 -5.63 -2.59
N ILE A 119 2.52 -6.07 -1.36
CA ILE A 119 3.87 -6.30 -0.84
C ILE A 119 4.12 -7.81 -0.92
N GLU A 120 5.20 -8.22 -1.58
CA GLU A 120 5.67 -9.59 -1.61
C GLU A 120 6.92 -9.74 -0.73
N ARG A 121 6.85 -10.63 0.25
CA ARG A 121 7.99 -11.07 1.06
C ARG A 121 8.83 -12.09 0.28
N GLN A 122 10.08 -11.76 0.08
CA GLN A 122 11.05 -12.60 -0.62
C GLN A 122 11.63 -13.68 0.31
N PRO A 123 12.21 -14.78 -0.24
CA PRO A 123 12.80 -15.86 0.56
C PRO A 123 13.94 -15.41 1.50
N ASP A 124 14.66 -14.35 1.12
CA ASP A 124 15.74 -13.76 1.93
C ASP A 124 15.23 -12.82 3.04
N GLY A 125 13.91 -12.66 3.16
CA GLY A 125 13.25 -11.79 4.14
C GLY A 125 13.10 -10.34 3.69
N SER A 126 13.60 -9.97 2.50
CA SER A 126 13.35 -8.65 1.92
C SER A 126 11.91 -8.51 1.40
N PHE A 127 11.51 -7.28 1.10
CA PHE A 127 10.17 -6.98 0.58
C PHE A 127 10.25 -6.28 -0.78
N VAL A 128 9.29 -6.60 -1.64
CA VAL A 128 9.12 -5.97 -2.95
C VAL A 128 7.68 -5.48 -3.08
N TYR A 129 7.52 -4.26 -3.57
CA TYR A 129 6.23 -3.66 -3.87
C TYR A 129 5.83 -3.98 -5.31
N GLN A 130 4.59 -4.39 -5.52
CA GLN A 130 4.08 -4.88 -6.80
C GLN A 130 2.77 -4.20 -7.18
N GLU A 131 2.64 -3.89 -8.46
CA GLU A 131 1.37 -3.60 -9.11
C GLU A 131 0.98 -4.86 -9.89
N CYS A 132 -0.11 -5.50 -9.47
CA CYS A 132 -0.64 -6.71 -10.09
C CYS A 132 -1.96 -6.40 -10.79
N GLU A 133 -2.22 -7.07 -11.90
CA GLU A 133 -3.52 -7.06 -12.57
C GLU A 133 -4.60 -7.59 -11.61
N ARG A 134 -5.79 -6.99 -11.63
CA ARG A 134 -6.81 -7.22 -10.61
C ARG A 134 -7.60 -8.52 -10.76
N LEU A 135 -7.74 -9.05 -11.97
CA LEU A 135 -8.52 -10.25 -12.31
C LEU A 135 -7.78 -11.54 -12.00
N ASP A 136 -6.49 -11.62 -12.28
CA ASP A 136 -5.70 -12.86 -12.11
C ASP A 136 -4.40 -12.71 -11.31
N GLY A 137 -4.03 -11.49 -10.93
CA GLY A 137 -2.85 -11.22 -10.13
C GLY A 137 -1.55 -11.16 -10.92
N GLU A 138 -1.59 -11.12 -12.25
CA GLU A 138 -0.38 -11.03 -13.08
C GLU A 138 0.44 -9.79 -12.72
N LEU A 139 1.74 -9.98 -12.46
CA LEU A 139 2.64 -8.90 -12.12
C LEU A 139 2.86 -7.97 -13.31
N TYR A 140 2.49 -6.69 -13.16
CA TYR A 140 2.75 -5.67 -14.17
C TYR A 140 4.09 -4.97 -13.94
N ARG A 141 4.32 -4.55 -12.69
CA ARG A 141 5.48 -3.73 -12.29
C ARG A 141 5.86 -4.00 -10.85
N SER A 142 7.14 -3.79 -10.54
CA SER A 142 7.68 -3.94 -9.20
C SER A 142 8.66 -2.82 -8.84
N ALA A 143 8.70 -2.49 -7.56
CA ALA A 143 9.59 -1.50 -6.96
C ALA A 143 10.17 -2.03 -5.64
N ALA A 144 11.40 -1.63 -5.35
CA ALA A 144 12.10 -2.09 -4.15
C ALA A 144 11.59 -1.48 -2.83
N THR A 145 10.84 -0.37 -2.90
CA THR A 145 10.31 0.37 -1.73
C THR A 145 8.99 1.05 -2.07
N LEU A 146 8.19 1.36 -1.03
CA LEU A 146 6.95 2.13 -1.17
C LEU A 146 7.22 3.48 -1.83
N ARG A 147 8.29 4.15 -1.42
CA ARG A 147 8.73 5.46 -1.96
C ARG A 147 8.90 5.41 -3.48
N ARG A 148 9.54 4.37 -4.02
CA ARG A 148 9.76 4.24 -5.47
C ARG A 148 8.46 3.98 -6.21
N MET A 149 7.63 3.08 -5.69
CA MET A 149 6.29 2.83 -6.24
C MET A 149 5.48 4.13 -6.31
N LEU A 150 5.35 4.85 -5.19
CA LEU A 150 4.58 6.10 -5.13
C LEU A 150 5.17 7.21 -5.98
N THR A 151 6.49 7.37 -6.01
CA THR A 151 7.16 8.37 -6.85
C THR A 151 6.78 8.19 -8.32
N ARG A 152 6.83 6.96 -8.83
CA ARG A 152 6.46 6.65 -10.20
C ARG A 152 4.97 6.90 -10.42
N MET A 153 4.10 6.34 -9.59
CA MET A 153 2.64 6.45 -9.76
C MET A 153 2.16 7.91 -9.72
N ILE A 154 2.77 8.75 -8.87
CA ILE A 154 2.46 10.18 -8.78
C ILE A 154 2.96 10.92 -10.03
N LYS A 155 4.19 10.65 -10.49
CA LYS A 155 4.72 11.25 -11.73
C LYS A 155 3.84 10.91 -12.94
N GLU A 156 3.43 9.65 -13.08
CA GLU A 156 2.57 9.17 -14.19
C GLU A 156 1.19 9.83 -14.21
N ARG A 157 0.71 10.34 -13.07
CA ARG A 157 -0.62 10.96 -12.91
C ARG A 157 -0.60 12.48 -12.89
N MET A 158 0.58 13.09 -12.81
CA MET A 158 0.78 14.54 -12.84
C MET A 158 1.29 15.05 -14.20
N GLY A 159 1.82 14.17 -15.04
CA GLY A 159 2.20 14.47 -16.43
C GLY A 159 1.00 14.41 -17.37
#